data_AF-A0A3D1E6U0-F1
#
_entry.id   AF-A0A3D1E6U0-F1
#
_cell.length_a   1.000
_cell.length_b   1.000
_cell.length_c   1.000
_cell.angle_alpha   90.00
_cell.angle_beta   90.00
_cell.angle_gamma   90.00
#
_symmetry.space_group_name_H-M   'P 1'
#
loop_
_entity.id
_entity.type
_entity.pdbx_description
1 polymer ?
#
loop_
_entity_poly.entity_id
_entity_poly.type
_entity_poly.pdbx_seq_one_letter_code
_entity_poly.pdbx_strand_id
1 'polypeptide(L)' 'MGKPTGFMEFDRVVESYIPVEERIKNYQEFTQPLPESELKDQGARCMNCGIPFCHSGCPLGNLIPDFNDAVYQGKWEKA' A
#
# COMPACT_ATOMS: atom_id res chain seq x y z
N MET A 1 2.42 12.36 7.70
CA MET A 1 3.06 11.12 7.22
C MET A 1 2.50 9.93 7.97
N GLY A 2 1.46 9.33 7.37
CA GLY A 2 0.69 8.27 7.99
C GLY A 2 -0.01 8.69 9.28
N LYS A 3 -0.61 7.73 9.97
CA LYS A 3 -1.11 7.89 11.33
C LYS A 3 -0.04 7.37 12.28
N PRO A 4 0.44 8.13 13.28
CA PRO A 4 1.52 7.68 14.18
C PRO A 4 1.26 6.32 14.84
N THR A 5 0.00 5.99 15.10
CA THR A 5 -0.46 4.72 15.69
C THR A 5 -1.08 3.76 14.66
N GLY A 6 -1.10 4.12 13.37
CA GLY A 6 -1.81 3.38 12.32
C GLY A 6 -1.34 1.94 12.17
N PHE A 7 -0.05 1.67 12.36
CA PHE A 7 0.51 0.31 12.32
C PHE A 7 0.04 -0.60 13.48
N MET A 8 -0.47 -0.02 14.56
CA MET A 8 -1.05 -0.74 15.70
C MET A 8 -2.57 -0.89 15.59
N GLU A 9 -3.24 0.02 14.87
CA GLU A 9 -4.69 0.07 14.77
C GLU A 9 -5.26 -0.70 13.57
N PHE A 10 -4.54 -0.70 12.46
CA PHE A 10 -4.93 -1.41 11.25
C PHE A 10 -4.02 -2.60 11.08
N ASP A 11 -4.55 -3.78 10.79
CA ASP A 11 -3.74 -4.93 10.40
C ASP A 11 -3.26 -4.81 8.96
N ARG A 12 -2.20 -5.55 8.62
CA ARG A 12 -1.72 -5.61 7.24
C ARG A 12 -2.71 -6.42 6.42
N VAL A 13 -3.23 -5.80 5.37
CA VAL A 13 -4.11 -6.45 4.40
C VAL A 13 -3.35 -6.58 3.07
N VAL A 14 -3.55 -7.68 2.38
CA VAL A 14 -3.03 -7.93 1.04
C VAL A 14 -4.18 -8.17 0.10
N GLU A 15 -3.99 -7.82 -1.17
CA GLU A 15 -4.95 -8.09 -2.24
C GLU A 15 -5.30 -9.58 -2.28
N SER A 16 -6.58 -9.86 -2.54
CA SER A 16 -7.02 -11.24 -2.75
C SER A 16 -6.77 -11.67 -4.19
N TYR A 17 -6.82 -12.97 -4.45
CA TYR A 17 -6.61 -13.51 -5.78
C TYR A 17 -7.87 -14.19 -6.30
N ILE A 18 -8.10 -14.10 -7.60
CA ILE A 18 -9.09 -14.93 -8.29
C ILE A 18 -8.75 -16.42 -8.07
N PRO A 19 -9.74 -17.31 -7.85
CA PRO A 19 -9.51 -18.74 -7.70
C PRO A 19 -8.64 -19.35 -8.80
N VAL A 20 -7.87 -20.38 -8.45
CA VAL A 20 -6.89 -21.01 -9.36
C VAL A 20 -7.59 -21.56 -10.60
N GLU A 21 -8.73 -22.19 -10.40
CA GLU A 21 -9.54 -22.85 -11.43
C GLU A 21 -10.06 -21.87 -12.48
N GLU A 22 -10.18 -20.59 -12.12
CA GLU A 22 -10.61 -19.52 -13.02
C GLU A 22 -9.42 -18.85 -13.71
N ARG A 23 -8.36 -18.51 -12.95
CA ARG A 23 -7.21 -17.76 -13.50
C ARG A 23 -6.32 -18.57 -14.45
N ILE A 24 -6.39 -19.90 -14.45
CA ILE A 24 -5.64 -20.73 -15.43
C ILE A 24 -6.28 -20.77 -16.83
N LYS A 25 -7.49 -20.24 -16.98
CA LYS A 25 -8.24 -20.28 -18.26
C LYS A 25 -7.85 -19.16 -19.22
N ASN A 26 -7.08 -18.17 -18.76
CA ASN A 26 -6.66 -17.01 -19.54
C ASN A 26 -5.36 -16.42 -18.98
N TYR A 27 -4.92 -15.29 -19.54
CA TYR A 27 -3.70 -14.57 -19.13
C TYR A 27 -4.03 -13.17 -18.56
N GLN A 28 -5.22 -12.97 -18.03
CA GLN A 28 -5.64 -11.71 -17.42
C GLN A 28 -5.06 -11.57 -16.01
N GLU A 29 -5.02 -10.32 -15.51
CA GLU A 29 -4.64 -10.04 -14.12
C GLU A 29 -5.59 -10.76 -13.16
N PHE A 30 -5.04 -11.34 -12.09
CA PHE A 30 -5.78 -12.13 -11.13
C PHE A 30 -5.73 -11.54 -9.72
N THR A 31 -4.96 -10.47 -9.49
CA THR A 31 -5.05 -9.72 -8.24
C THR A 31 -6.32 -8.89 -8.20
N GLN A 32 -6.99 -8.92 -7.05
CA GLN A 32 -8.19 -8.14 -6.79
C GLN A 32 -7.79 -6.95 -5.92
N PRO A 33 -7.84 -5.72 -6.47
CA PRO A 33 -7.39 -4.53 -5.75
C PRO A 33 -8.23 -4.31 -4.50
N LEU A 34 -7.59 -3.77 -3.46
CA LEU A 34 -8.29 -3.39 -2.24
C LEU A 34 -9.21 -2.18 -2.52
N PRO A 35 -10.35 -2.07 -1.82
CA PRO A 35 -11.16 -0.87 -1.88
C PRO A 35 -10.37 0.35 -1.38
N GLU A 36 -10.71 1.53 -1.89
CA GLU A 36 -9.97 2.77 -1.58
C GLU A 36 -9.83 3.02 -0.08
N SER A 37 -10.88 2.73 0.71
CA SER A 37 -10.84 2.88 2.17
C SER A 37 -9.74 2.03 2.81
N GLU A 38 -9.58 0.79 2.37
CA GLU A 38 -8.53 -0.11 2.88
C GLU A 38 -7.15 0.33 2.42
N LEU A 39 -7.01 0.82 1.18
CA LEU A 39 -5.75 1.38 0.70
C LEU A 39 -5.31 2.58 1.55
N LYS A 40 -6.25 3.44 1.94
CA LYS A 40 -5.98 4.57 2.85
C LYS A 40 -5.53 4.09 4.22
N ASP A 41 -6.17 3.06 4.78
CA ASP A 41 -5.76 2.45 6.04
C ASP A 41 -4.37 1.80 5.94
N GLN A 42 -4.05 1.15 4.83
CA GLN A 42 -2.71 0.61 4.58
C GLN A 42 -1.65 1.72 4.45
N GLY A 43 -1.96 2.83 3.77
CA GLY A 43 -1.10 4.02 3.73
C GLY A 43 -0.89 4.64 5.11
N ALA A 44 -1.91 4.59 5.97
CA ALA A 44 -1.85 5.09 7.35
C ALA A 44 -0.85 4.32 8.23
N ARG A 45 -0.50 3.08 7.88
CA ARG A 45 0.45 2.24 8.63
C ARG A 45 1.91 2.70 8.51
N CYS A 46 2.24 3.65 7.62
CA CYS A 46 3.58 4.21 7.55
C CYS A 46 3.96 4.88 8.88
N MET A 47 5.08 4.48 9.48
CA MET A 47 5.47 4.93 10.83
C MET A 47 6.24 6.25 10.86
N ASN A 48 6.53 6.86 9.71
CA ASN A 48 7.42 8.03 9.63
C ASN A 48 8.74 7.84 10.42
N CYS A 49 9.49 6.77 10.09
CA CYS A 49 10.58 6.22 10.91
C CYS A 49 11.80 7.13 11.15
N GLY A 50 11.84 8.34 10.58
CA GLY A 50 13.01 9.24 10.60
C GLY A 50 14.15 8.79 9.66
N ILE A 51 14.56 7.51 9.74
CA ILE A 51 15.49 6.88 8.79
C ILE A 51 14.72 5.84 7.96
N PRO A 52 14.22 6.22 6.76
CA PRO A 52 13.35 5.34 5.98
C PRO A 52 14.16 4.27 5.21
N PHE A 53 14.34 3.09 5.81
CA PHE A 53 14.99 1.96 5.14
C PHE A 53 14.29 1.53 3.85
N CYS A 54 12.98 1.75 3.74
CA CYS A 54 12.22 1.51 2.52
C CYS A 54 12.77 2.31 1.33
N HIS A 55 13.13 3.59 1.54
CA HIS A 55 13.69 4.45 0.49
C HIS A 55 15.07 3.95 0.05
N SER A 56 15.96 3.62 1.00
CA SER A 56 17.29 3.07 0.70
C SER A 56 17.24 1.67 0.09
N GLY A 57 16.20 0.88 0.38
CA GLY A 57 15.99 -0.44 -0.21
C GLY A 57 15.42 -0.40 -1.63
N CYS A 58 14.87 0.74 -2.05
CA CYS A 58 14.37 0.92 -3.41
C CYS A 58 15.53 1.34 -4.33
N PRO A 59 15.89 0.55 -5.36
CA PRO A 59 16.98 0.88 -6.26
C PRO A 59 16.74 2.15 -7.10
N LEU A 60 15.47 2.57 -7.21
CA LEU A 60 15.08 3.79 -7.91
C LEU A 60 15.08 5.03 -6.99
N GLY A 61 15.25 4.85 -5.68
CA GLY A 61 15.17 5.95 -4.72
C GLY A 61 13.77 6.55 -4.60
N ASN A 62 12.72 5.74 -4.70
CA ASN A 62 11.35 6.24 -4.54
C ASN A 62 11.12 6.80 -3.13
N LEU A 63 10.41 7.93 -3.03
CA LEU A 63 10.05 8.57 -1.77
C LEU A 63 8.84 7.87 -1.13
N ILE A 64 9.03 6.61 -0.73
CA ILE A 64 7.98 5.73 -0.21
C ILE A 64 7.14 6.31 0.94
N PRO A 65 7.74 7.00 1.91
CA PRO A 65 6.96 7.60 2.98
C PRO A 65 6.01 8.71 2.50
N ASP A 66 6.38 9.45 1.45
CA ASP A 66 5.59 10.58 0.92
C ASP A 66 4.36 10.09 0.17
N PHE A 67 4.50 9.09 -0.70
CA PHE A 67 3.34 8.55 -1.40
C PHE A 67 2.36 7.85 -0.45
N ASN A 68 2.86 7.18 0.60
CA ASN A 68 1.98 6.55 1.59
C ASN A 68 1.15 7.59 2.37
N ASP A 69 1.74 8.76 2.67
CA ASP A 69 1.02 9.87 3.28
C ASP A 69 -0.02 10.48 2.32
N ALA A 70 0.34 10.62 1.03
CA ALA A 70 -0.58 11.11 0.02
C ALA A 70 -1.78 10.16 -0.17
N VAL A 71 -1.54 8.84 -0.22
CA VAL A 71 -2.58 7.80 -0.22
C VAL A 71 -3.46 7.92 1.01
N TYR A 72 -2.88 7.96 2.22
CA TYR A 72 -3.64 8.11 3.46
C TYR A 72 -4.56 9.34 3.46
N GLN A 73 -4.08 10.46 2.89
CA GLN A 73 -4.84 11.71 2.76
C GLN A 73 -5.84 11.72 1.58
N GLY A 74 -5.89 10.66 0.77
CA GLY A 74 -6.72 10.58 -0.44
C GLY A 74 -6.25 11.50 -1.58
N LYS A 75 -4.97 11.88 -1.60
CA LYS A 75 -4.36 12.75 -2.61
C LYS A 75 -3.72 11.91 -3.73
N TRP A 76 -4.52 11.13 -4.43
CA TRP A 76 -4.05 10.14 -5.43
C TRP A 76 -3.16 10.71 -6.52
N GLU A 77 -3.43 11.91 -7.04
CA GLU A 77 -2.59 12.55 -8.05
C GLU A 77 -1.19 12.94 -7.54
N LYS A 78 -1.02 13.07 -6.22
CA LYS A 78 0.25 13.39 -5.57
C LYS A 78 0.99 12.16 -5.04
N ALA A 79 0.31 11.01 -4.98
CA ALA A 79 0.88 9.75 -4.57
C ALA A 79 1.70 9.16 -5.73
#